data_AF-A0A1H0ZWR7-F1
#
_entry.id   AF-A0A1H0ZWR7-F1
#
_cell.length_a   1.000
_cell.length_b   1.000
_cell.length_c   1.000
_cell.angle_alpha   90.00
_cell.angle_beta   90.00
_cell.angle_gamma   90.00
#
_symmetry.space_group_name_H-M   'P 1'
#
loop_
_entity.id
_entity.type
_entity.pdbx_description
1 polymer ?
#
loop_
_entity_poly.entity_id
_entity_poly.type
_entity_poly.pdbx_seq_one_letter_code
_entity_poly.pdbx_strand_id
1 'polypeptide(L)'
;MRVKAAPYNSAAKDTTPLNCEKYRTRPHPGMIGFCEGMETTLLQNEARRQGRPTPSRTVVKLPAMGTPAAKDLGYACIGGTAMRRLANGWEQVANGAGWQRCVEG
;
A
#
# COMPACT_ATOMS: atom_id res chain seq x y z
N MET A 1 -26.12 14.83 -8.51
CA MET A 1 -24.75 14.43 -8.91
C MET A 1 -24.53 12.98 -8.46
N ARG A 2 -24.25 12.04 -9.38
CA ARG A 2 -23.84 10.68 -8.99
C ARG A 2 -22.36 10.72 -8.64
N VAL A 3 -22.01 10.48 -7.38
CA VAL A 3 -20.62 10.21 -7.00
C VAL A 3 -20.23 8.93 -7.72
N LYS A 4 -19.27 9.01 -8.66
CA LYS A 4 -18.68 7.78 -9.23
C LYS A 4 -18.03 7.04 -8.06
N ALA A 5 -18.45 5.80 -7.83
CA ALA A 5 -17.80 4.95 -6.85
C ALA A 5 -16.30 4.90 -7.17
N ALA A 6 -15.47 5.03 -6.14
CA ALA A 6 -14.03 4.86 -6.30
C ALA A 6 -13.75 3.47 -6.89
N PRO A 7 -12.76 3.34 -7.79
CA PRO A 7 -12.36 2.03 -8.29
C PRO A 7 -12.01 1.13 -7.10
N TYR A 8 -12.38 -0.14 -7.20
CA TYR A 8 -12.06 -1.16 -6.21
C TYR A 8 -10.55 -1.12 -5.91
N ASN A 9 -10.18 -1.16 -4.63
CA ASN A 9 -8.78 -1.20 -4.22
C ASN A 9 -8.64 -2.28 -3.16
N SER A 10 -7.98 -3.40 -3.47
CA SER A 10 -7.78 -4.49 -2.49
C SER A 10 -7.03 -4.00 -1.23
N ALA A 11 -6.30 -2.90 -1.33
CA ALA A 11 -5.56 -2.28 -0.21
C ALA A 11 -6.32 -1.11 0.45
N ALA A 12 -7.61 -0.91 0.18
CA ALA A 12 -8.40 0.27 0.58
C ALA A 12 -8.45 0.57 2.09
N LYS A 13 -8.13 -0.40 2.96
CA LYS A 13 -8.13 -0.24 4.42
C LYS A 13 -6.73 -0.13 4.99
N ASP A 14 -5.79 0.39 4.20
CA ASP A 14 -4.40 0.51 4.58
C ASP A 14 -3.79 -0.85 4.98
N THR A 15 -4.21 -1.88 4.23
CA THR A 15 -3.84 -3.27 4.46
C THR A 15 -3.17 -3.88 3.24
N THR A 16 -2.41 -4.95 3.52
CA THR A 16 -1.97 -5.92 2.53
C THR A 16 -3.05 -7.01 2.39
N PRO A 17 -3.63 -7.26 1.21
CA PRO A 17 -4.78 -8.16 1.06
C PRO A 17 -4.55 -9.59 1.59
N LEU A 18 -3.34 -10.13 1.45
CA LEU A 18 -2.98 -11.48 1.88
C LEU A 18 -2.38 -11.53 3.29
N ASN A 19 -1.99 -10.37 3.85
CA ASN A 19 -1.35 -10.24 5.16
C ASN A 19 -0.15 -11.18 5.33
N CYS A 20 0.79 -11.11 4.39
CA CYS A 20 1.92 -12.03 4.32
C CYS A 20 2.84 -12.02 5.55
N GLU A 21 2.81 -10.95 6.35
CA GLU A 21 3.59 -10.85 7.58
C GLU A 21 3.23 -11.86 8.65
N LYS A 22 2.04 -12.45 8.59
CA LYS A 22 1.68 -13.59 9.46
C LYS A 22 2.59 -14.81 9.27
N TYR A 23 3.35 -14.87 8.17
CA TYR A 23 4.30 -15.94 7.89
C TYR A 23 5.72 -15.63 8.39
N ARG A 24 6.05 -14.40 8.80
CA ARG A 24 7.37 -14.06 9.38
C ARG A 24 7.65 -14.80 10.68
N THR A 25 6.62 -15.06 11.47
CA THR A 25 6.72 -15.71 12.78
C THR A 25 6.56 -17.23 12.72
N ARG A 26 6.43 -17.82 11.52
CA ARG A 26 6.18 -19.25 11.31
C ARG A 26 7.47 -19.96 10.82
N PRO A 27 7.66 -21.26 11.14
CA PRO A 27 8.85 -22.03 10.76
C PRO A 27 8.85 -22.47 9.27
N HIS A 28 8.42 -21.60 8.36
CA HIS A 28 8.41 -21.87 6.92
C HIS A 28 9.14 -20.75 6.16
N PRO A 29 10.46 -20.84 5.99
CA PRO A 29 11.28 -19.73 5.48
C PRO A 29 10.89 -19.27 4.08
N GLY A 30 10.30 -20.12 3.24
CA GLY A 30 9.84 -19.76 1.90
C GLY A 30 8.42 -19.19 1.81
N MET A 31 7.60 -19.32 2.86
CA MET A 31 6.17 -18.96 2.78
C MET A 31 5.93 -17.46 2.70
N ILE A 32 6.79 -16.65 3.33
CA ILE A 32 6.71 -15.20 3.25
C ILE A 32 6.93 -14.73 1.80
N GLY A 33 8.03 -15.13 1.17
CA GLY A 33 8.35 -14.72 -0.21
C GLY A 33 7.34 -15.25 -1.22
N PHE A 34 6.82 -16.45 -1.02
CA PHE A 34 5.75 -17.00 -1.84
C PHE A 34 4.46 -16.14 -1.75
N CYS A 35 4.04 -15.82 -0.52
CA CYS A 35 2.87 -14.96 -0.30
C CYS A 35 3.07 -13.56 -0.89
N GLU A 36 4.23 -12.93 -0.64
CA GLU A 36 4.55 -11.61 -1.18
C GLU A 36 4.55 -11.60 -2.71
N GLY A 37 5.04 -12.68 -3.35
CA GLY A 37 4.99 -12.85 -4.80
C GLY A 37 3.56 -12.95 -5.34
N MET A 38 2.70 -13.75 -4.69
CA MET A 38 1.28 -13.83 -5.04
C MET A 38 0.56 -12.49 -4.88
N GLU A 39 0.77 -11.81 -3.76
CA GLU A 39 0.14 -10.53 -3.46
C GLU A 39 0.57 -9.44 -4.45
N THR A 40 1.87 -9.40 -4.78
CA THR A 40 2.41 -8.50 -5.79
C THR A 40 1.72 -8.73 -7.14
N THR A 41 1.59 -9.99 -7.56
CA THR A 41 0.96 -10.35 -8.84
C THR A 41 -0.52 -9.96 -8.87
N LEU A 42 -1.25 -10.18 -7.76
CA LEU A 42 -2.64 -9.79 -7.61
C LEU A 42 -2.80 -8.26 -7.77
N LEU A 43 -2.02 -7.49 -7.02
CA LEU A 43 -2.11 -6.03 -7.05
C LEU A 43 -1.60 -5.43 -8.36
N GLN A 44 -0.61 -6.04 -9.01
CA GLN A 44 -0.17 -5.66 -10.36
C GLN A 44 -1.28 -5.84 -11.39
N ASN A 45 -1.97 -6.98 -11.37
CA ASN A 45 -3.08 -7.24 -12.26
C ASN A 45 -4.25 -6.27 -12.02
N GLU A 46 -4.55 -5.98 -10.76
CA GLU A 46 -5.56 -4.99 -10.37
C GLU A 46 -5.18 -3.59 -10.86
N ALA A 47 -3.96 -3.14 -10.59
CA ALA A 47 -3.45 -1.85 -11.04
C ALA A 47 -3.51 -1.71 -12.56
N ARG A 48 -3.06 -2.74 -13.30
CA ARG A 48 -3.11 -2.76 -14.76
C ARG A 48 -4.54 -2.64 -15.30
N ARG A 49 -5.51 -3.35 -14.71
CA ARG A 49 -6.94 -3.26 -15.10
C ARG A 49 -7.53 -1.88 -14.86
N GLN A 50 -6.98 -1.14 -13.90
CA GLN A 50 -7.42 0.21 -13.52
C GLN A 50 -6.60 1.33 -14.17
N GLY A 51 -5.59 0.99 -14.98
CA GLY A 51 -4.65 1.98 -15.52
C GLY A 51 -3.78 2.67 -14.47
N ARG A 52 -3.62 2.06 -13.29
CA ARG A 52 -2.76 2.57 -12.21
C ARG A 52 -1.31 2.10 -12.42
N PRO A 53 -0.31 2.85 -11.90
CA PRO A 53 1.07 2.40 -11.93
C PRO A 53 1.26 1.08 -11.17
N THR A 54 2.32 0.36 -11.50
CA THR A 54 2.71 -0.88 -10.82
C THR A 54 2.93 -0.61 -9.32
N PRO A 55 2.47 -1.49 -8.41
CA PRO A 55 2.79 -1.40 -7.00
C PRO A 55 4.21 -1.91 -6.69
N SER A 56 4.82 -1.35 -5.65
CA SER A 56 6.10 -1.85 -5.11
C SER A 56 5.99 -3.26 -4.54
N ARG A 57 7.11 -4.00 -4.55
CA ARG A 57 7.22 -5.29 -3.84
C ARG A 57 7.35 -5.13 -2.33
N THR A 58 7.94 -4.02 -1.90
CA THR A 58 8.11 -3.68 -0.49
C THR A 58 6.85 -3.04 0.06
N VAL A 59 6.58 -3.29 1.34
CA VAL A 59 5.50 -2.66 2.10
C VAL A 59 6.14 -1.95 3.29
N VAL A 60 5.83 -0.67 3.48
CA VAL A 60 6.34 0.11 4.62
C VAL A 60 5.24 0.34 5.65
N LYS A 61 5.63 0.44 6.91
CA LYS A 61 4.71 0.78 8.00
C LYS A 61 4.66 2.32 8.12
N LEU A 62 3.49 2.92 7.95
CA LEU A 62 3.29 4.36 8.02
C LEU A 62 2.08 4.70 8.89
N PRO A 63 2.08 5.85 9.58
CA PRO A 63 0.94 6.27 10.38
C PRO A 63 -0.29 6.56 9.51
N ALA A 64 -1.48 6.36 10.08
CA ALA A 64 -2.74 6.69 9.41
C ALA A 64 -2.86 8.19 9.14
N MET A 65 -3.52 8.57 8.04
CA MET A 65 -3.79 9.98 7.73
C MET A 65 -4.58 10.64 8.86
N GLY A 66 -4.17 11.87 9.24
CA GLY A 66 -4.87 12.66 10.26
C GLY A 66 -4.35 12.44 11.68
N THR A 67 -3.50 11.44 11.90
CA THR A 67 -2.81 11.26 13.19
C THR A 67 -1.74 12.35 13.40
N PRO A 68 -1.40 12.68 14.67
CA PRO A 68 -0.28 13.58 14.97
C PRO A 68 1.04 13.06 14.37
N ALA A 69 1.29 11.76 14.49
CA ALA A 69 2.47 11.11 13.92
C ALA A 69 2.61 11.33 12.40
N ALA A 70 1.50 11.25 11.65
CA ALA A 70 1.53 11.53 10.21
C ALA A 70 1.82 13.00 9.89
N LYS A 71 1.36 13.94 10.73
CA LYS A 71 1.64 15.37 10.55
C LYS A 71 3.11 15.69 10.78
N ASP A 72 3.71 15.09 11.81
CA ASP A 72 5.09 15.30 12.24
C ASP A 72 6.08 14.60 11.28
N LEU A 73 5.77 13.36 10.89
CA LEU A 73 6.59 12.58 9.95
C LEU A 73 6.51 13.14 8.52
N GLY A 74 5.39 13.77 8.15
CA GLY A 74 5.14 14.20 6.77
C GLY A 74 4.85 13.05 5.81
N TYR A 75 4.55 11.85 6.33
CA TYR A 75 4.13 10.69 5.54
C TYR A 75 2.92 10.03 6.19
N ALA A 76 2.04 9.47 5.37
CA ALA A 76 0.87 8.73 5.83
C ALA A 76 0.60 7.51 4.94
N CYS A 77 -0.05 6.50 5.51
CA CYS A 77 -0.69 5.46 4.73
C CYS A 77 -2.12 5.89 4.38
N ILE A 78 -2.46 5.88 3.08
CA ILE A 78 -3.79 6.24 2.59
C ILE A 78 -4.25 5.22 1.55
N GLY A 79 -5.28 4.43 1.87
CA GLY A 79 -5.77 3.37 0.99
C GLY A 79 -4.66 2.38 0.57
N GLY A 80 -3.73 2.09 1.47
CA GLY A 80 -2.59 1.18 1.26
C GLY A 80 -1.46 1.76 0.42
N THR A 81 -1.53 3.07 0.11
CA THR A 81 -0.53 3.81 -0.64
C THR A 81 0.25 4.74 0.28
N ALA A 82 1.57 4.68 0.21
CA ALA A 82 2.42 5.62 0.93
C ALA A 82 2.31 7.00 0.29
N MET A 83 1.94 7.99 1.09
CA MET A 83 1.73 9.35 0.65
C MET A 83 2.68 10.29 1.40
N ARG A 84 3.33 11.19 0.67
CA ARG A 84 4.17 12.27 1.22
C ARG A 84 3.33 13.54 1.32
N ARG A 85 3.46 14.24 2.45
CA ARG A 85 2.79 15.52 2.67
C ARG A 85 3.44 16.62 1.84
N LEU A 86 2.61 17.41 1.18
CA LEU A 86 2.96 18.65 0.51
C LEU A 86 2.32 19.83 1.25
N ALA A 87 2.73 21.06 0.92
CA ALA A 87 2.16 22.27 1.50
C ALA A 87 0.64 22.38 1.29
N ASN A 88 0.15 21.86 0.16
CA ASN A 88 -1.24 21.96 -0.28
C ASN A 88 -1.93 20.61 -0.47
N GLY A 89 -1.34 19.50 -0.01
CA GLY A 89 -1.94 18.18 -0.22
C GLY A 89 -1.02 17.00 0.06
N TRP A 90 -1.20 15.94 -0.71
CA TRP A 90 -0.48 14.69 -0.60
C TRP A 90 -0.04 14.19 -1.97
N GLU A 91 1.15 13.62 -2.04
CA GLU A 91 1.73 13.04 -3.23
C GLU A 91 1.98 11.55 -3.03
N GLN A 92 1.69 10.75 -4.05
CA GLN A 92 2.01 9.33 -4.03
C GLN A 92 3.53 9.14 -4.09
N VAL A 93 4.06 8.38 -3.13
CA VAL A 93 5.47 8.01 -3.12
C VAL A 93 5.70 6.91 -4.15
N ALA A 94 6.69 7.08 -5.01
CA ALA A 94 7.18 6.04 -5.90
C ALA A 94 8.52 5.51 -5.42
N ASN A 95 8.77 4.23 -5.67
CA ASN A 95 10.10 3.64 -5.65
C ASN A 95 10.43 3.10 -7.05
N GLY A 96 11.66 2.64 -7.29
CA GLY A 96 12.11 2.21 -8.63
C GLY A 96 11.27 1.10 -9.30
N ALA A 97 10.33 0.46 -8.58
CA ALA A 97 9.42 -0.55 -9.12
C ALA A 97 7.97 -0.05 -9.32
N GLY A 98 7.66 1.18 -8.90
CA GLY A 98 6.33 1.79 -9.01
C GLY A 98 5.87 2.45 -7.71
N TRP A 99 4.56 2.58 -7.45
CA TRP A 99 4.08 3.28 -6.26
C TRP A 99 4.33 2.47 -4.98
N GLN A 100 4.78 3.14 -3.93
CA GLN A 100 5.15 2.53 -2.66
C GLN A 100 3.89 2.13 -1.87
N ARG A 101 3.79 0.84 -1.58
CA ARG A 101 2.73 0.27 -0.73
C ARG A 101 3.03 0.52 0.74
N CYS A 102 1.98 0.62 1.54
CA CYS A 102 2.10 0.73 2.99
C CYS A 102 1.02 -0.05 3.73
N VAL A 103 1.26 -0.21 5.03
CA VAL A 103 0.25 -0.58 6.03
C VAL A 103 0.24 0.45 7.15
N GLU A 104 -0.94 0.64 7.74
CA GLU A 104 -1.09 1.44 8.95
C GLU A 104 -0.31 0.86 10.13
N GLY A 105 0.13 1.72 11.04
CA GLY A 105 1.12 1.32 12.01
C GLY A 105 1.35 2.13 13.25
#